data_AF-A0A2V7M397-F1
#
_entry.id   AF-A0A2V7M397-F1
#
_cell.length_a   1.000
_cell.length_b   1.000
_cell.length_c   1.000
_cell.angle_alpha   90.00
_cell.angle_beta   90.00
_cell.angle_gamma   90.00
#
_symmetry.space_group_name_H-M   'P 1'
#
loop_
_entity.id
_entity.type
_entity.pdbx_description
1 polymer ?
#
loop_
_entity_poly.entity_id
_entity_poly.type
_entity_poly.pdbx_seq_one_letter_code
_entity_poly.pdbx_strand_id
1 'polypeptide(L)'
;MFRGATLPPNSVHNVEAVMDSAWRDLGLGETKVRVTLVIELQRPYGSGDTPTPLQDRVAYLAPDSTHRTTCLAYLPAGSYWTLFILGKRHEGVGGFAQWLEAGLGPCGFYAAYGTPGRPVESWLAARNWDVGLYLGSHGIAGERFSSLDLMGNPSSPWYWDGVYSFPPATVACLAGRPSGCRAAVLAGAAEERTIPIPNVVLVERRWWRVQHLLPGERYLGDVARTVGRDRFLDFWTSGQPVDTALALALKRPVGEWTADWERGFVRPIRLGPMPPLGAMVIALAIAVIALAAVAATAWRRQVR
;
A
#
# COMPACT_ATOMS: atom_id res chain seq x y z
N MET A 1 24.11 10.44 11.58
CA MET A 1 24.69 9.94 12.84
C MET A 1 23.58 9.24 13.59
N PHE A 2 23.55 7.91 13.51
CA PHE A 2 22.65 7.08 14.28
C PHE A 2 23.23 6.88 15.69
N ARG A 3 22.37 6.75 16.70
CA ARG A 3 22.77 6.48 18.09
C ARG A 3 21.76 5.50 18.68
N GLY A 4 22.17 4.25 18.86
CA GLY A 4 21.36 3.20 19.49
C GLY A 4 21.45 3.23 21.02
N ALA A 5 20.36 2.88 21.71
CA ALA A 5 20.36 2.65 23.15
C ALA A 5 20.73 1.19 23.46
N THR A 6 21.70 0.99 24.37
CA THR A 6 21.93 -0.25 25.15
C THR A 6 21.89 -1.59 24.40
N LEU A 7 22.34 -1.62 23.14
CA LEU A 7 22.56 -2.85 22.38
C LEU A 7 24.07 -3.19 22.34
N PRO A 8 24.44 -4.47 22.12
CA PRO A 8 25.82 -4.82 21.82
C PRO A 8 26.35 -3.93 20.67
N PRO A 9 27.58 -3.38 20.76
CA PRO A 9 28.11 -2.43 19.77
C PRO A 9 27.99 -2.91 18.32
N ASN A 10 28.19 -4.22 18.10
CA ASN A 10 28.12 -4.84 16.79
C ASN A 10 26.71 -4.84 16.18
N SER A 11 25.68 -4.95 17.02
CA SER A 11 24.27 -4.90 16.58
C SER A 11 23.89 -3.53 16.07
N VAL A 12 24.34 -2.47 16.75
CA VAL A 12 24.11 -1.08 16.31
C VAL A 12 24.84 -0.84 15.00
N HIS A 13 26.12 -1.23 14.91
CA HIS A 13 26.93 -1.03 13.72
C HIS A 13 26.36 -1.69 12.45
N ASN A 14 25.79 -2.89 12.58
CA ASN A 14 25.14 -3.58 11.46
C ASN A 14 23.89 -2.84 10.95
N VAL A 15 23.08 -2.30 11.86
CA VAL A 15 21.90 -1.48 11.48
C VAL A 15 22.33 -0.20 10.79
N GLU A 16 23.36 0.46 11.31
CA GLU A 16 23.93 1.68 10.73
C GLU A 16 24.47 1.45 9.32
N ALA A 17 25.30 0.42 9.13
CA ALA A 17 25.89 0.12 7.84
C ALA A 17 24.84 -0.19 6.76
N VAL A 18 23.79 -0.95 7.12
CA VAL A 18 22.70 -1.27 6.18
C VAL A 18 21.84 -0.05 5.90
N MET A 19 21.56 0.76 6.92
CA MET A 19 20.82 2.02 6.74
C MET A 19 21.61 3.00 5.87
N ASP A 20 22.94 3.10 6.02
CA ASP A 20 23.78 3.96 5.19
C ASP A 20 23.81 3.50 3.72
N SER A 21 23.64 2.19 3.45
CA SER A 21 23.41 1.70 2.08
C SER A 21 22.04 2.13 1.58
N ALA A 22 20.97 1.76 2.30
CA ALA A 22 19.60 2.10 1.96
C ALA A 22 19.41 3.61 1.74
N TRP A 23 20.05 4.43 2.57
CA TRP A 23 20.00 5.89 2.49
C TRP A 23 20.64 6.43 1.20
N ARG A 24 21.75 5.82 0.76
CA ARG A 24 22.40 6.15 -0.52
C ARG A 24 21.61 5.62 -1.71
N ASP A 25 21.12 4.39 -1.63
CA ASP A 25 20.39 3.72 -2.70
C ASP A 25 19.06 4.43 -3.00
N LEU A 26 18.41 4.99 -1.97
CA LEU A 26 17.21 5.81 -2.08
C LEU A 26 17.50 7.29 -2.42
N GLY A 27 18.77 7.71 -2.49
CA GLY A 27 19.15 9.11 -2.76
C GLY A 27 18.59 10.10 -1.74
N LEU A 28 18.62 9.73 -0.45
CA LEU A 28 18.06 10.52 0.64
C LEU A 28 19.09 11.54 1.18
N GLY A 29 18.60 12.61 1.80
CA GLY A 29 19.45 13.58 2.53
C GLY A 29 19.73 14.89 1.80
N GLU A 30 19.06 15.17 0.69
CA GLU A 30 19.08 16.50 0.06
C GLU A 30 18.22 17.54 0.80
N THR A 31 17.38 17.09 1.73
CA THR A 31 16.39 17.93 2.40
C THR A 31 16.79 18.25 3.84
N LYS A 32 16.12 19.26 4.43
CA LYS A 32 16.31 19.63 5.84
C LYS A 32 15.55 18.72 6.82
N VAL A 33 14.86 17.69 6.32
CA VAL A 33 14.09 16.77 7.19
C VAL A 33 15.02 15.70 7.73
N ARG A 34 15.13 15.64 9.06
CA ARG A 34 15.80 14.56 9.79
C ARG A 34 14.85 13.38 9.94
N VAL A 35 15.32 12.19 9.59
CA VAL A 35 14.56 10.97 9.87
C VAL A 35 15.13 10.31 11.12
N THR A 36 14.24 10.03 12.07
CA THR A 36 14.56 9.24 13.25
C THR A 36 13.90 7.88 13.11
N LEU A 37 14.70 6.81 13.12
CA LEU A 37 14.19 5.46 13.09
C LEU A 37 14.25 4.84 14.49
N VAL A 38 13.11 4.37 14.99
CA VAL A 38 12.99 3.62 16.24
C VAL A 38 12.64 2.18 15.92
N ILE A 39 13.54 1.25 16.25
CA ILE A 39 13.31 -0.18 16.05
C ILE A 39 12.94 -0.80 17.41
N GLU A 40 11.71 -1.29 17.54
CA GLU A 40 11.28 -2.04 18.71
C GLU A 40 11.74 -3.50 18.58
N LEU A 41 12.63 -3.91 19.48
CA LEU A 41 13.03 -5.30 19.60
C LEU A 41 12.02 -6.08 20.44
N GLN A 42 11.62 -7.25 19.95
CA GLN A 42 10.70 -8.11 20.68
C GLN A 42 11.44 -9.18 21.47
N ARG A 43 10.85 -9.63 22.58
CA ARG A 43 11.34 -10.85 23.24
C ARG A 43 11.21 -11.99 22.24
N PRO A 44 12.31 -12.67 21.87
CA PRO A 44 12.26 -13.77 20.92
C PRO A 44 11.45 -14.90 21.55
N TYR A 45 10.18 -15.04 21.14
CA TYR A 45 9.32 -16.14 21.53
C TYR A 45 9.04 -16.97 20.28
N GLY A 46 9.58 -18.19 20.25
CA GLY A 46 9.50 -19.10 19.11
C GLY A 46 10.44 -18.77 17.94
N SER A 47 10.76 -19.79 17.14
CA SER A 47 11.46 -19.66 15.85
C SER A 47 10.45 -19.33 14.76
N GLY A 48 10.05 -18.06 14.66
CA GLY A 48 9.45 -17.60 13.42
C GLY A 48 10.50 -17.77 12.32
N ASP A 49 10.31 -18.72 11.41
CA ASP A 49 11.25 -18.98 10.31
C ASP A 49 11.08 -18.03 9.14
N THR A 50 10.08 -17.15 9.21
CA THR A 50 9.80 -16.14 8.18
C THR A 50 9.67 -14.75 8.79
N PRO A 51 10.12 -13.70 8.08
CA PRO A 51 9.83 -12.33 8.46
C PRO A 51 8.31 -12.15 8.44
N THR A 52 7.70 -12.06 9.62
CA THR A 52 6.28 -11.75 9.72
C THR A 52 6.19 -10.24 9.94
N PRO A 53 5.65 -9.46 8.99
CA PRO A 53 5.51 -8.03 9.19
C PRO A 53 4.54 -7.78 10.33
N LEU A 54 5.04 -7.28 11.46
CA LEU A 54 4.22 -6.72 12.54
C LEU A 54 3.75 -5.33 12.11
N GLN A 55 3.05 -5.29 10.97
CA GLN A 55 2.49 -4.09 10.39
C GLN A 55 1.46 -3.44 11.31
N ASP A 56 0.97 -4.13 12.33
CA ASP A 56 -0.04 -3.68 13.29
C ASP A 56 0.47 -2.67 14.33
N ARG A 57 1.77 -2.35 14.30
CA ARG A 57 2.37 -1.34 15.18
C ARG A 57 3.33 -0.40 14.46
N VAL A 58 3.39 -0.43 13.13
CA VAL A 58 4.21 0.52 12.39
C VAL A 58 3.54 1.88 12.45
N ALA A 59 4.28 2.89 12.89
CA ALA A 59 3.76 4.23 13.07
C ALA A 59 4.75 5.27 12.53
N TYR A 60 4.22 6.31 11.93
CA TYR A 60 5.00 7.44 11.44
C TYR A 60 4.48 8.72 12.04
N LEU A 61 5.40 9.58 12.43
CA LEU A 61 5.11 10.93 12.92
C LEU A 61 5.66 11.92 11.91
N ALA A 62 4.77 12.65 11.23
CA ALA A 62 5.17 13.61 10.20
C ALA A 62 5.90 14.83 10.82
N PRO A 63 6.78 15.51 10.06
CA PRO A 63 7.63 16.61 10.55
C PRO A 63 6.91 17.72 11.30
N ASP A 64 5.69 18.05 10.92
CA ASP A 64 4.92 19.17 11.49
C ASP A 64 4.42 18.93 12.92
N SER A 65 4.66 17.72 13.47
CA SER A 65 4.17 17.30 14.78
C SER A 65 5.15 17.50 15.94
N THR A 66 6.45 17.71 15.68
CA THR A 66 7.50 17.80 16.72
C THR A 66 8.35 19.05 16.62
N HIS A 67 9.06 19.24 15.50
CA HIS A 67 9.99 20.36 15.27
C HIS A 67 10.03 20.87 13.80
N ARG A 68 8.94 20.69 13.03
CA ARG A 68 8.80 21.02 11.59
C ARG A 68 9.84 20.41 10.65
N THR A 69 10.74 19.58 11.18
CA THR A 69 11.95 19.11 10.48
C THR A 69 12.32 17.69 10.86
N THR A 70 11.53 16.99 11.68
CA THR A 70 11.86 15.62 12.12
C THR A 70 10.71 14.66 11.83
N CYS A 71 10.92 13.71 10.93
CA CYS A 71 10.01 12.59 10.72
C CYS A 71 10.47 11.40 11.56
N LEU A 72 9.58 10.80 12.35
CA LEU A 72 9.90 9.60 13.13
C LEU A 72 9.20 8.39 12.52
N ALA A 73 9.95 7.33 12.25
CA ALA A 73 9.45 6.03 11.86
C ALA A 73 9.65 5.05 13.02
N TYR A 74 8.58 4.37 13.41
CA TYR A 74 8.58 3.34 14.43
C TYR A 74 8.35 1.97 13.77
N LEU A 75 9.29 1.05 13.97
CA LEU A 75 9.31 -0.26 13.33
C LEU A 75 9.45 -1.39 14.36
N PRO A 76 8.43 -2.23 14.56
CA PRO A 76 8.59 -3.48 15.29
C PRO A 76 9.39 -4.49 14.46
N ALA A 77 10.54 -4.92 14.98
CA ALA A 77 11.41 -5.91 14.32
C ALA A 77 10.81 -7.33 14.32
N GLY A 78 9.94 -7.63 15.28
CA GLY A 78 9.43 -8.99 15.50
C GLY A 78 10.52 -9.99 15.88
N SER A 79 10.14 -11.25 16.14
CA SER A 79 11.11 -12.29 16.52
C SER A 79 12.19 -12.49 15.46
N TYR A 80 11.84 -12.41 14.16
CA TYR A 80 12.74 -12.64 13.05
C TYR A 80 13.91 -11.65 13.00
N TRP A 81 13.60 -10.36 12.80
CA TRP A 81 14.63 -9.33 12.70
C TRP A 81 15.29 -9.05 14.04
N THR A 82 14.60 -9.28 15.17
CA THR A 82 15.25 -9.18 16.48
C THR A 82 16.38 -10.19 16.61
N LEU A 83 16.20 -11.45 16.19
CA LEU A 83 17.28 -12.44 16.21
C LEU A 83 18.44 -12.07 15.27
N PHE A 84 18.14 -11.51 14.09
CA PHE A 84 19.16 -11.02 13.16
C PHE A 84 19.96 -9.85 13.76
N ILE A 85 19.28 -8.82 14.27
CA ILE A 85 19.92 -7.63 14.89
C ILE A 85 20.79 -8.05 16.07
N LEU A 86 20.35 -9.00 16.89
CA LEU A 86 21.10 -9.54 18.02
C LEU A 86 22.24 -10.50 17.63
N GLY A 87 22.49 -10.72 16.32
CA GLY A 87 23.54 -11.61 15.83
C GLY A 87 23.27 -13.10 16.07
N LYS A 88 22.04 -13.47 16.43
CA LYS A 88 21.61 -14.86 16.69
C LYS A 88 21.12 -15.57 15.43
N ARG A 89 20.89 -14.83 14.34
CA ARG A 89 20.52 -15.36 13.02
C ARG A 89 21.43 -14.73 11.96
N HIS A 90 21.87 -15.54 11.00
CA HIS A 90 22.62 -15.07 9.84
C HIS A 90 21.69 -15.07 8.64
N GLU A 91 21.52 -13.91 8.02
CA GLU A 91 20.77 -13.72 6.78
C GLU A 91 21.62 -12.97 5.76
N GLY A 92 21.24 -13.07 4.48
CA GLY A 92 21.77 -12.19 3.46
C GLY A 92 21.35 -10.74 3.74
N VAL A 93 22.32 -9.83 3.68
CA VAL A 93 22.16 -8.38 3.95
C VAL A 93 21.00 -7.74 3.17
N GLY A 94 20.66 -8.26 1.98
CA GLY A 94 19.63 -7.71 1.10
C GLY A 94 18.21 -7.76 1.67
N GLY A 95 17.84 -8.81 2.42
CA GLY A 95 16.49 -8.92 3.01
C GLY A 95 16.26 -7.88 4.10
N PHE A 96 17.28 -7.66 4.94
CA PHE A 96 17.24 -6.66 6.01
C PHE A 96 17.26 -5.23 5.46
N ALA A 97 18.03 -4.96 4.41
CA ALA A 97 18.03 -3.68 3.71
C ALA A 97 16.64 -3.35 3.16
N GLN A 98 16.01 -4.29 2.45
CA GLN A 98 14.66 -4.11 1.91
C GLN A 98 13.61 -3.87 3.00
N TRP A 99 13.71 -4.56 4.13
CA TRP A 99 12.85 -4.34 5.31
C TRP A 99 13.01 -2.92 5.87
N LEU A 100 14.26 -2.45 6.02
CA LEU A 100 14.56 -1.09 6.49
C LEU A 100 14.06 -0.02 5.51
N GLU A 101 14.32 -0.18 4.21
CA GLU A 101 13.87 0.74 3.16
C GLU A 101 12.35 0.88 3.13
N ALA A 102 11.64 -0.24 3.15
CA ALA A 102 10.19 -0.26 3.24
C ALA A 102 9.69 0.33 4.56
N GLY A 103 10.41 0.08 5.63
CA GLY A 103 10.12 0.59 6.96
C GLY A 103 10.24 2.11 7.08
N LEU A 104 11.00 2.79 6.21
CA LEU A 104 11.06 4.27 6.20
C LEU A 104 9.70 4.91 5.91
N GLY A 105 8.82 4.24 5.16
CA GLY A 105 7.45 4.72 4.99
C GLY A 105 7.36 6.12 4.37
N PRO A 106 6.37 6.91 4.81
CA PRO A 106 6.27 8.34 4.55
C PRO A 106 7.55 9.14 4.83
N CYS A 107 8.35 8.75 5.84
CA CYS A 107 9.59 9.46 6.16
C CYS A 107 10.64 9.38 5.05
N GLY A 108 10.62 8.32 4.23
CA GLY A 108 11.45 8.23 3.03
C GLY A 108 11.13 9.35 2.03
N PHE A 109 9.84 9.62 1.79
CA PHE A 109 9.41 10.70 0.91
C PHE A 109 9.80 12.07 1.45
N TYR A 110 9.61 12.32 2.76
CA TYR A 110 10.06 13.58 3.36
C TYR A 110 11.57 13.76 3.30
N ALA A 111 12.36 12.70 3.51
CA ALA A 111 13.81 12.76 3.41
C ALA A 111 14.29 13.04 1.98
N ALA A 112 13.60 12.48 0.98
CA ALA A 112 13.92 12.63 -0.43
C ALA A 112 13.47 13.99 -0.99
N TYR A 113 12.25 14.43 -0.69
CA TYR A 113 11.57 15.53 -1.40
C TYR A 113 11.13 16.69 -0.48
N GLY A 114 11.26 16.56 0.83
CA GLY A 114 10.90 17.59 1.80
C GLY A 114 9.40 17.61 2.09
N THR A 115 8.89 18.75 2.55
CA THR A 115 7.47 18.90 2.87
C THR A 115 6.65 19.02 1.58
N PRO A 116 5.58 18.22 1.39
CA PRO A 116 4.72 18.33 0.22
C PRO A 116 3.96 19.66 0.22
N GLY A 117 3.50 20.07 -0.98
CA GLY A 117 2.57 21.17 -1.12
C GLY A 117 1.23 20.84 -0.46
N ARG A 118 0.51 21.86 0.03
CA ARG A 118 -0.74 21.69 0.79
C ARG A 118 -1.78 20.74 0.14
N PRO A 119 -2.03 20.78 -1.19
CA PRO A 119 -2.97 19.84 -1.82
C PRO A 119 -2.50 18.38 -1.80
N VAL A 120 -1.19 18.15 -1.95
CA VAL A 120 -0.60 16.80 -1.90
C VAL A 120 -0.62 16.29 -0.46
N GLU A 121 -0.29 17.15 0.50
CA GLU A 121 -0.30 16.81 1.91
C GLU A 121 -1.70 16.43 2.41
N SER A 122 -2.72 17.24 2.10
CA SER A 122 -4.10 16.97 2.50
C SER A 122 -4.63 15.67 1.89
N TRP A 123 -4.30 15.42 0.62
CA TRP A 123 -4.65 14.17 -0.07
C TRP A 123 -3.99 12.94 0.56
N LEU A 124 -2.69 13.00 0.85
CA LEU A 124 -1.98 11.90 1.52
C LEU A 124 -2.53 11.64 2.92
N ALA A 125 -2.83 12.69 3.68
CA ALA A 125 -3.45 12.58 5.00
C ALA A 125 -4.86 11.96 4.92
N ALA A 126 -5.69 12.40 3.97
CA ALA A 126 -7.05 11.87 3.77
C ALA A 126 -7.06 10.36 3.45
N ARG A 127 -5.98 9.89 2.84
CA ARG A 127 -5.78 8.50 2.44
C ARG A 127 -4.95 7.66 3.41
N ASN A 128 -4.56 8.22 4.56
CA ASN A 128 -3.63 7.59 5.49
C ASN A 128 -2.37 7.04 4.78
N TRP A 129 -1.87 7.79 3.78
CA TRP A 129 -0.69 7.45 2.99
C TRP A 129 -0.76 6.13 2.20
N ASP A 130 -1.96 5.59 1.92
CA ASP A 130 -2.13 4.31 1.21
C ASP A 130 -1.48 4.25 -0.19
N VAL A 131 -1.13 5.40 -0.79
CA VAL A 131 -0.47 5.53 -2.10
C VAL A 131 1.05 5.80 -2.01
N GLY A 132 1.58 6.01 -0.81
CA GLY A 132 2.92 6.55 -0.57
C GLY A 132 3.62 5.94 0.63
N LEU A 133 3.45 4.64 0.85
CA LEU A 133 4.17 3.94 1.92
C LEU A 133 5.57 3.56 1.49
N TYR A 134 5.80 3.13 0.25
CA TYR A 134 7.09 2.61 -0.17
C TYR A 134 7.69 3.46 -1.30
N LEU A 135 8.81 4.14 -0.99
CA LEU A 135 9.52 4.99 -1.95
C LEU A 135 10.37 4.16 -2.94
N GLY A 136 11.22 3.27 -2.45
CA GLY A 136 12.13 2.48 -3.31
C GLY A 136 11.90 0.97 -3.29
N SER A 137 11.29 0.44 -2.23
CA SER A 137 11.09 -1.00 -2.06
C SER A 137 9.71 -1.47 -2.52
N HIS A 138 9.59 -2.77 -2.77
CA HIS A 138 8.32 -3.43 -3.06
C HIS A 138 7.54 -3.87 -1.80
N GLY A 139 7.86 -3.28 -0.63
CA GLY A 139 7.22 -3.56 0.66
C GLY A 139 8.11 -4.24 1.72
N ILE A 140 7.65 -4.21 2.97
CA ILE A 140 8.39 -4.64 4.20
C ILE A 140 8.74 -6.13 4.20
N ALA A 141 8.02 -6.94 3.42
CA ALA A 141 8.28 -8.37 3.23
C ALA A 141 8.49 -8.73 1.74
N GLY A 142 8.90 -7.74 0.93
CA GLY A 142 8.91 -7.84 -0.53
C GLY A 142 7.51 -7.97 -1.13
N GLU A 143 7.43 -8.43 -2.38
CA GLU A 143 6.18 -8.58 -3.15
C GLU A 143 5.17 -9.58 -2.52
N ARG A 144 5.58 -10.36 -1.52
CA ARG A 144 4.80 -11.43 -0.87
C ARG A 144 3.73 -10.95 0.11
N PHE A 145 3.66 -9.64 0.33
CA PHE A 145 2.61 -8.98 1.11
C PHE A 145 2.21 -7.70 0.40
N SER A 146 1.81 -7.86 -0.86
CA SER A 146 1.19 -6.77 -1.61
C SER A 146 -0.31 -6.83 -1.39
N SER A 147 -1.00 -5.70 -1.51
CA SER A 147 -2.47 -5.71 -1.45
C SER A 147 -3.13 -6.53 -2.56
N LEU A 148 -2.35 -7.02 -3.55
CA LEU A 148 -2.80 -7.98 -4.55
C LEU A 148 -3.15 -9.35 -3.98
N ASP A 149 -2.49 -9.76 -2.89
CA ASP A 149 -2.79 -11.02 -2.20
C ASP A 149 -4.24 -11.06 -1.68
N LEU A 150 -4.86 -9.88 -1.50
CA LEU A 150 -6.25 -9.75 -1.07
C LEU A 150 -7.28 -10.14 -2.12
N MET A 151 -6.95 -10.02 -3.41
CA MET A 151 -7.85 -10.50 -4.45
C MET A 151 -8.02 -12.02 -4.35
N GLY A 152 -7.05 -12.70 -3.74
CA GLY A 152 -7.03 -14.14 -3.61
C GLY A 152 -6.85 -14.83 -4.96
N ASN A 153 -6.97 -16.16 -4.94
CA ASN A 153 -6.87 -16.94 -6.16
C ASN A 153 -8.15 -16.79 -7.00
N PRO A 154 -8.07 -16.46 -8.30
CA PRO A 154 -9.23 -16.43 -9.21
C PRO A 154 -10.05 -17.72 -9.28
N SER A 155 -9.45 -18.87 -8.91
CA SER A 155 -10.16 -20.16 -8.83
C SER A 155 -10.90 -20.38 -7.51
N SER A 156 -10.73 -19.49 -6.53
CA SER A 156 -11.39 -19.58 -5.24
C SER A 156 -12.89 -19.23 -5.36
N PRO A 157 -13.80 -19.98 -4.70
CA PRO A 157 -15.22 -19.64 -4.65
C PRO A 157 -15.50 -18.23 -4.10
N TRP A 158 -14.60 -17.71 -3.27
CA TRP A 158 -14.72 -16.42 -2.57
C TRP A 158 -13.99 -15.28 -3.29
N TYR A 159 -13.44 -15.53 -4.48
CA TYR A 159 -12.67 -14.52 -5.23
C TYR A 159 -13.48 -13.25 -5.48
N TRP A 160 -14.71 -13.39 -5.94
CA TRP A 160 -15.58 -12.26 -6.24
C TRP A 160 -16.04 -11.52 -4.98
N ASP A 161 -16.20 -12.21 -3.85
CA ASP A 161 -16.47 -11.55 -2.56
C ASP A 161 -15.28 -10.67 -2.15
N GLY A 162 -14.05 -11.13 -2.41
CA GLY A 162 -12.83 -10.33 -2.22
C GLY A 162 -12.80 -9.10 -3.13
N VAL A 163 -13.00 -9.29 -4.45
CA VAL A 163 -13.02 -8.20 -5.43
C VAL A 163 -14.10 -7.16 -5.12
N TYR A 164 -15.33 -7.59 -4.80
CA TYR A 164 -16.45 -6.67 -4.53
C TYR A 164 -16.44 -6.07 -3.12
N SER A 165 -15.50 -6.49 -2.26
CA SER A 165 -15.28 -5.82 -0.97
C SER A 165 -14.57 -4.46 -1.11
N PHE A 166 -13.94 -4.19 -2.26
CA PHE A 166 -13.26 -2.93 -2.54
C PHE A 166 -14.22 -1.81 -3.01
N PRO A 167 -13.83 -0.54 -2.87
CA PRO A 167 -14.61 0.58 -3.41
C PRO A 167 -14.89 0.44 -4.92
N PRO A 168 -16.04 0.92 -5.44
CA PRO A 168 -16.39 0.78 -6.86
C PRO A 168 -15.36 1.37 -7.83
N ALA A 169 -14.67 2.45 -7.44
CA ALA A 169 -13.59 3.05 -8.22
C ALA A 169 -12.38 2.10 -8.36
N THR A 170 -12.02 1.41 -7.29
CA THR A 170 -10.96 0.39 -7.26
C THR A 170 -11.31 -0.78 -8.16
N VAL A 171 -12.53 -1.30 -8.06
CA VAL A 171 -13.02 -2.40 -8.91
C VAL A 171 -13.05 -1.97 -10.39
N ALA A 172 -13.45 -0.74 -10.68
CA ALA A 172 -13.39 -0.18 -12.03
C ALA A 172 -11.95 -0.03 -12.54
N CYS A 173 -10.99 0.32 -11.67
CA CYS A 173 -9.58 0.36 -12.05
C CYS A 173 -9.04 -1.03 -12.37
N LEU A 174 -9.30 -2.01 -11.50
CA LEU A 174 -8.94 -3.43 -11.71
C LEU A 174 -9.50 -3.98 -13.03
N ALA A 175 -10.61 -3.42 -13.51
CA ALA A 175 -11.19 -3.75 -14.82
C ALA A 175 -10.52 -3.04 -16.01
N GLY A 176 -9.41 -2.35 -15.77
CA GLY A 176 -8.64 -1.58 -16.74
C GLY A 176 -9.31 -0.27 -17.17
N ARG A 177 -10.31 0.27 -16.45
CA ARG A 177 -11.04 1.48 -16.86
C ARG A 177 -10.30 2.74 -16.39
N PRO A 178 -9.81 3.62 -17.30
CA PRO A 178 -9.05 4.81 -16.90
C PRO A 178 -9.78 5.76 -15.95
N SER A 179 -11.10 5.93 -16.13
CA SER A 179 -11.92 6.77 -15.23
C SER A 179 -12.00 6.19 -13.81
N GLY A 180 -12.10 4.86 -13.68
CA GLY A 180 -12.04 4.15 -12.41
C GLY A 180 -10.69 4.33 -11.74
N CYS A 181 -9.61 4.16 -12.50
CA CYS A 181 -8.24 4.37 -11.99
C CYS A 181 -7.96 5.80 -11.55
N ARG A 182 -8.46 6.80 -12.28
CA ARG A 182 -8.38 8.20 -11.86
C ARG A 182 -9.09 8.43 -10.53
N ALA A 183 -10.32 7.94 -10.40
CA ALA A 183 -11.10 8.08 -9.17
C ALA A 183 -10.45 7.32 -7.99
N ALA A 184 -9.89 6.14 -8.24
CA ALA A 184 -9.17 5.32 -7.27
C ALA A 184 -7.95 6.05 -6.68
N VAL A 185 -7.11 6.64 -7.53
CA VAL A 185 -5.93 7.43 -7.11
C VAL A 185 -6.33 8.71 -6.37
N LEU A 186 -7.35 9.40 -6.87
CA LEU A 186 -7.73 10.72 -6.37
C LEU A 186 -8.76 10.68 -5.23
N ALA A 187 -9.09 9.51 -4.69
CA ALA A 187 -9.99 9.43 -3.53
C ALA A 187 -9.43 10.29 -2.39
N GLY A 188 -10.26 11.18 -1.82
CA GLY A 188 -9.86 12.14 -0.79
C GLY A 188 -9.16 13.41 -1.29
N ALA A 189 -8.82 13.55 -2.58
CA ALA A 189 -8.08 14.71 -3.11
C ALA A 189 -8.92 16.00 -3.16
N ALA A 190 -10.25 15.90 -3.21
CA ALA A 190 -11.16 17.05 -3.23
C ALA A 190 -11.53 17.56 -1.82
N GLU A 191 -11.21 16.79 -0.77
CA GLU A 191 -11.49 17.15 0.61
C GLU A 191 -10.29 17.90 1.19
N GLU A 192 -10.42 19.20 1.40
CA GLU A 192 -9.43 19.92 2.18
C GLU A 192 -9.64 19.58 3.66
N ARG A 193 -8.91 18.56 4.15
CA ARG A 193 -8.97 18.16 5.56
C ARG A 193 -8.03 19.01 6.40
N THR A 194 -8.50 19.38 7.59
CA THR A 194 -7.62 19.84 8.66
C THR A 194 -6.74 18.66 9.07
N ILE A 195 -5.45 18.75 8.79
CA ILE A 195 -4.48 17.73 9.19
C ILE A 195 -4.38 17.79 10.72
N PRO A 196 -4.70 16.70 11.44
CA PRO A 196 -4.58 16.68 12.89
C PRO A 196 -3.12 16.87 13.29
N ILE A 197 -2.87 17.63 14.36
CA ILE A 197 -1.54 17.79 14.95
C ILE A 197 -1.59 17.13 16.33
N PRO A 198 -0.77 16.09 16.61
CA PRO A 198 0.24 15.50 15.73
C PRO A 198 -0.37 14.68 14.57
N ASN A 199 0.26 14.77 13.40
CA ASN A 199 -0.08 13.95 12.24
C ASN A 199 0.65 12.60 12.37
N VAL A 200 -0.09 11.60 12.84
CA VAL A 200 0.38 10.24 13.03
C VAL A 200 -0.25 9.36 11.94
N VAL A 201 0.59 8.71 11.16
CA VAL A 201 0.19 7.67 10.21
C VAL A 201 0.36 6.34 10.90
N LEU A 202 -0.74 5.64 11.14
CA LEU A 202 -0.73 4.28 11.69
C LEU A 202 -0.97 3.30 10.55
N VAL A 203 -0.07 2.33 10.41
CA VAL A 203 -0.35 1.13 9.62
C VAL A 203 -1.05 0.18 10.57
N GLU A 204 -2.34 -0.09 10.35
CA GLU A 204 -3.13 -0.96 11.21
C GLU A 204 -3.22 -2.39 10.66
N ARG A 205 -3.58 -3.38 11.50
CA ARG A 205 -3.70 -4.82 11.17
C ARG A 205 -4.68 -5.17 10.03
N ARG A 206 -5.28 -4.18 9.36
CA ARG A 206 -6.17 -4.32 8.18
C ARG A 206 -6.06 -3.11 7.23
N TRP A 207 -4.96 -2.37 7.26
CA TRP A 207 -4.75 -1.17 6.42
C TRP A 207 -5.01 -1.44 4.93
N TRP A 208 -4.72 -2.66 4.49
CA TRP A 208 -4.97 -3.15 3.15
C TRP A 208 -6.46 -3.22 2.74
N ARG A 209 -7.40 -3.32 3.71
CA ARG A 209 -8.85 -3.40 3.45
C ARG A 209 -9.49 -2.06 3.07
N VAL A 210 -8.78 -0.96 3.29
CA VAL A 210 -9.25 0.39 2.98
C VAL A 210 -8.48 1.01 1.81
N GLN A 211 -7.67 0.22 1.11
CA GLN A 211 -6.96 0.69 -0.07
C GLN A 211 -7.93 1.00 -1.20
N HIS A 212 -7.69 2.14 -1.85
CA HIS A 212 -8.46 2.53 -3.03
C HIS A 212 -7.77 2.13 -4.34
N LEU A 213 -6.54 1.63 -4.29
CA LEU A 213 -5.73 1.21 -5.44
C LEU A 213 -4.87 0.00 -5.05
N LEU A 214 -4.63 -0.95 -5.95
CA LEU A 214 -3.85 -2.15 -5.67
C LEU A 214 -2.76 -2.36 -6.75
N PRO A 215 -1.46 -2.43 -6.42
CA PRO A 215 -0.82 -2.23 -5.11
C PRO A 215 -0.58 -0.75 -4.79
N GLY A 216 -1.52 -0.09 -4.11
CA GLY A 216 -1.47 1.35 -3.86
C GLY A 216 -0.22 1.81 -3.13
N GLU A 217 0.24 1.02 -2.15
CA GLU A 217 1.33 1.36 -1.22
C GLU A 217 2.64 1.84 -1.89
N ARG A 218 2.91 1.39 -3.11
CA ARG A 218 4.12 1.68 -3.89
C ARG A 218 3.88 2.68 -5.02
N TYR A 219 2.64 3.11 -5.24
CA TYR A 219 2.22 3.92 -6.38
C TYR A 219 3.09 5.15 -6.55
N LEU A 220 3.23 5.99 -5.52
CA LEU A 220 4.06 7.20 -5.60
C LEU A 220 5.56 6.91 -5.73
N GLY A 221 6.05 5.79 -5.18
CA GLY A 221 7.43 5.34 -5.41
C GLY A 221 7.68 4.98 -6.87
N ASP A 222 6.73 4.28 -7.50
CA ASP A 222 6.79 3.94 -8.92
C ASP A 222 6.62 5.16 -9.83
N VAL A 223 5.78 6.13 -9.45
CA VAL A 223 5.67 7.43 -10.12
C VAL A 223 7.04 8.13 -10.05
N ALA A 224 7.62 8.27 -8.87
CA ALA A 224 8.92 8.93 -8.66
C ALA A 224 10.04 8.30 -9.52
N ARG A 225 10.09 6.97 -9.57
CA ARG A 225 11.06 6.23 -10.40
C ARG A 225 10.84 6.45 -11.89
N THR A 226 9.58 6.52 -12.31
CA THR A 226 9.19 6.66 -13.73
C THR A 226 9.43 8.07 -14.26
N VAL A 227 9.03 9.09 -13.51
CA VAL A 227 9.11 10.50 -13.97
C VAL A 227 10.47 11.14 -13.66
N GLY A 228 11.25 10.53 -12.76
CA GLY A 228 12.51 11.05 -12.27
C GLY A 228 12.34 12.05 -11.13
N ARG A 229 13.46 12.33 -10.43
CA ARG A 229 13.51 13.15 -9.21
C ARG A 229 12.90 14.53 -9.40
N ASP A 230 13.36 15.30 -10.39
CA ASP A 230 12.97 16.70 -10.57
C ASP A 230 11.46 16.84 -10.83
N ARG A 231 10.92 16.00 -11.72
CA ARG A 231 9.51 16.06 -12.09
C ARG A 231 8.60 15.57 -10.97
N PHE A 232 9.07 14.60 -10.19
CA PHE A 232 8.36 14.18 -9.00
C PHE A 232 8.37 15.27 -7.93
N LEU A 233 9.50 15.98 -7.76
CA LEU A 233 9.61 17.10 -6.83
C LEU A 233 8.68 18.26 -7.23
N ASP A 234 8.56 18.56 -8.53
CA ASP A 234 7.61 19.55 -9.06
C ASP A 234 6.16 19.17 -8.71
N PHE A 235 5.80 17.89 -8.81
CA PHE A 235 4.51 17.37 -8.36
C PHE A 235 4.37 17.49 -6.83
N TRP A 236 5.36 16.99 -6.09
CA TRP A 236 5.36 16.87 -4.64
C TRP A 236 5.12 18.22 -3.96
N THR A 237 5.77 19.26 -4.47
CA THR A 237 5.72 20.63 -3.93
C THR A 237 4.65 21.50 -4.58
N SER A 238 3.86 20.94 -5.51
CA SER A 238 2.88 21.70 -6.29
C SER A 238 1.77 22.29 -5.42
N GLY A 239 1.37 23.53 -5.73
CA GLY A 239 0.15 24.15 -5.21
C GLY A 239 -1.10 23.84 -6.04
N GLN A 240 -0.99 23.08 -7.12
CA GLN A 240 -2.12 22.72 -7.98
C GLN A 240 -2.92 21.55 -7.40
N PRO A 241 -4.18 21.34 -7.85
CA PRO A 241 -4.90 20.11 -7.52
C PRO A 241 -4.09 18.87 -7.90
N VAL A 242 -4.12 17.84 -7.04
CA VAL A 242 -3.31 16.62 -7.17
C VAL A 242 -3.42 15.98 -8.55
N ASP A 243 -4.62 15.94 -9.11
CA ASP A 243 -4.90 15.41 -10.44
C ASP A 243 -4.09 16.14 -11.53
N THR A 244 -4.10 17.48 -11.49
CA THR A 244 -3.37 18.32 -12.43
C THR A 244 -1.86 18.18 -12.22
N ALA A 245 -1.40 18.23 -10.97
CA ALA A 245 0.02 18.10 -10.64
C ALA A 245 0.59 16.73 -11.07
N LEU A 246 -0.12 15.64 -10.79
CA LEU A 246 0.25 14.30 -11.25
C LEU A 246 0.22 14.20 -12.77
N ALA A 247 -0.83 14.70 -13.44
CA ALA A 247 -0.91 14.65 -14.89
C ALA A 247 0.25 15.39 -15.56
N LEU A 248 0.65 16.54 -15.01
CA LEU A 248 1.80 17.31 -15.46
C LEU A 248 3.11 16.53 -15.28
N ALA A 249 3.35 15.96 -14.09
CA ALA A 249 4.54 15.14 -13.83
C ALA A 249 4.60 13.91 -14.74
N LEU A 250 3.47 13.24 -14.96
CA LEU A 250 3.36 12.06 -15.80
C LEU A 250 3.45 12.38 -17.31
N LYS A 251 3.11 13.62 -17.73
CA LYS A 251 2.83 14.01 -19.13
C LYS A 251 1.70 13.19 -19.79
N ARG A 252 0.75 12.75 -18.98
CA ARG A 252 -0.38 11.94 -19.44
C ARG A 252 -1.51 11.96 -18.41
N PRO A 253 -2.75 11.67 -18.81
CA PRO A 253 -3.86 11.58 -17.87
C PRO A 253 -3.58 10.57 -16.77
N VAL A 254 -3.84 10.93 -15.51
CA VAL A 254 -3.59 10.08 -14.33
C VAL A 254 -4.25 8.71 -14.50
N GLY A 255 -5.51 8.69 -14.92
CA GLY A 255 -6.27 7.45 -15.09
C GLY A 255 -5.67 6.48 -16.11
N GLU A 256 -5.14 6.99 -17.22
CA GLU A 256 -4.51 6.16 -18.25
C GLU A 256 -3.19 5.59 -17.75
N TRP A 257 -2.37 6.42 -17.09
CA TRP A 257 -1.10 5.95 -16.52
C TRP A 257 -1.31 4.87 -15.48
N THR A 258 -2.24 5.11 -14.56
CA THR A 258 -2.57 4.16 -13.51
C THR A 258 -3.12 2.87 -14.09
N ALA A 259 -3.96 2.90 -15.13
CA ALA A 259 -4.46 1.68 -15.76
C ALA A 259 -3.34 0.86 -16.45
N ASP A 260 -2.33 1.51 -17.03
CA ASP A 260 -1.17 0.83 -17.59
C ASP A 260 -0.25 0.28 -16.51
N TRP A 261 -0.02 1.05 -15.45
CA TRP A 261 0.77 0.66 -14.29
C TRP A 261 0.15 -0.55 -13.59
N GLU A 262 -1.17 -0.55 -13.33
CA GLU A 262 -1.87 -1.65 -12.65
C GLU A 262 -1.83 -2.95 -13.46
N ARG A 263 -1.87 -2.84 -14.80
CA ARG A 263 -1.71 -3.98 -15.72
C ARG A 263 -0.35 -4.67 -15.62
N GLY A 264 0.66 -4.01 -15.07
CA GLY A 264 1.96 -4.61 -14.76
C GLY A 264 1.88 -5.68 -13.67
N PHE A 265 0.83 -5.65 -12.85
CA PHE A 265 0.68 -6.54 -11.70
C PHE A 265 -0.49 -7.51 -11.83
N VAL A 266 -1.62 -7.05 -12.39
CA VAL A 266 -2.86 -7.82 -12.46
C VAL A 266 -3.43 -7.75 -13.86
N ARG A 267 -3.88 -8.90 -14.38
CA ARG A 267 -4.66 -8.92 -15.62
C ARG A 267 -6.03 -8.29 -15.38
N PRO A 268 -6.51 -7.38 -16.24
CA PRO A 268 -7.78 -6.72 -16.02
C PRO A 268 -8.92 -7.70 -15.81
N ILE A 269 -9.69 -7.49 -14.74
CA ILE A 269 -10.89 -8.30 -14.48
C ILE A 269 -11.96 -7.96 -15.52
N ARG A 270 -12.67 -8.98 -15.98
CA ARG A 270 -13.74 -8.80 -16.96
C ARG A 270 -15.02 -8.36 -16.25
N LEU A 271 -15.22 -7.05 -16.15
CA LEU A 271 -16.50 -6.47 -15.77
C LEU A 271 -17.38 -6.31 -17.01
N GLY A 272 -18.18 -7.33 -17.30
CA GLY A 272 -19.20 -7.30 -18.35
C GLY A 272 -20.59 -6.96 -17.79
N PRO A 273 -21.46 -6.27 -18.55
CA PRO A 273 -22.86 -6.04 -18.16
C PRO A 273 -23.73 -7.30 -18.23
N MET A 274 -23.24 -8.40 -18.82
CA MET A 274 -23.97 -9.66 -18.92
C MET A 274 -23.34 -10.72 -18.01
N PRO A 275 -24.13 -11.37 -17.13
CA PRO A 275 -23.66 -12.58 -16.48
C PRO A 275 -23.25 -13.60 -17.56
N PRO A 276 -22.23 -14.44 -17.29
CA PRO A 276 -21.81 -15.45 -18.23
C PRO A 276 -23.03 -16.27 -18.68
N LEU A 277 -23.19 -16.47 -20.00
CA LEU A 277 -24.38 -17.13 -20.57
C LEU A 277 -24.71 -18.47 -19.90
N GLY A 278 -23.67 -19.21 -19.48
CA GLY A 278 -23.83 -20.45 -18.72
C GLY A 278 -24.58 -20.26 -17.38
N ALA A 279 -24.30 -19.18 -16.66
CA ALA A 279 -25.01 -18.84 -15.42
C ALA A 279 -26.47 -18.45 -15.69
N MET A 280 -26.77 -17.75 -16.79
CA MET A 280 -28.16 -17.48 -17.19
C MET A 280 -28.91 -18.78 -17.52
N VAL A 281 -28.28 -19.70 -18.26
CA VAL A 281 -28.86 -21.00 -18.61
C VAL A 281 -29.13 -21.82 -17.34
N ILE A 282 -28.19 -21.84 -16.39
CA ILE A 282 -28.37 -22.53 -15.11
C ILE A 282 -29.51 -21.89 -14.30
N ALA A 283 -29.55 -20.56 -14.19
CA ALA A 283 -30.61 -19.87 -13.47
C ALA A 283 -32.00 -20.14 -14.09
N LEU A 284 -32.09 -20.12 -15.42
CA LEU A 284 -33.31 -20.49 -16.15
C LEU A 284 -33.70 -21.95 -15.91
N ALA A 285 -32.74 -22.88 -15.93
CA ALA A 285 -32.99 -24.29 -15.65
C ALA A 285 -33.52 -24.50 -14.22
N ILE A 286 -32.92 -23.82 -13.22
CA ILE A 286 -33.39 -23.84 -11.84
C ILE A 286 -34.82 -23.29 -11.74
N ALA A 287 -35.11 -22.17 -12.41
CA ALA A 287 -36.44 -21.58 -12.42
C ALA A 287 -37.49 -22.53 -13.04
N VAL A 288 -37.16 -23.18 -14.17
CA VAL A 288 -38.03 -24.17 -14.82
C VAL A 288 -38.27 -25.38 -13.91
N ILE A 289 -37.23 -25.89 -13.25
CA ILE A 289 -37.35 -27.02 -12.31
C ILE A 289 -38.24 -26.63 -11.12
N ALA A 290 -38.05 -25.44 -10.56
CA ALA A 290 -38.87 -24.94 -9.47
C ALA A 290 -40.35 -24.81 -9.87
N LEU A 291 -40.63 -24.25 -11.05
CA LEU A 291 -41.99 -24.15 -11.59
C LEU A 291 -42.62 -25.53 -11.83
N ALA A 292 -41.86 -26.49 -12.39
CA ALA A 292 -42.33 -27.85 -12.60
C ALA A 292 -42.64 -28.57 -11.28
N ALA A 293 -41.82 -28.38 -10.24
CA ALA A 293 -42.07 -28.94 -8.91
C ALA A 293 -43.33 -28.35 -8.25
N VAL A 294 -43.54 -27.04 -8.37
CA VAL A 294 -44.76 -26.37 -7.89
C VAL A 294 -45.99 -26.87 -8.65
N ALA A 295 -45.91 -26.98 -9.98
CA ALA A 295 -47.01 -27.48 -10.80
C ALA A 295 -47.36 -28.95 -10.46
N ALA A 296 -46.36 -29.81 -10.31
CA ALA A 296 -46.57 -31.22 -9.95
C ALA A 296 -47.17 -31.39 -8.54
N THR A 297 -46.75 -30.56 -7.58
CA THR A 297 -47.32 -30.58 -6.22
C THR A 297 -48.75 -30.03 -6.18
N ALA A 298 -49.06 -28.99 -6.97
CA ALA A 298 -50.41 -28.48 -7.12
C ALA A 298 -51.35 -29.52 -7.77
N TRP A 299 -50.89 -30.18 -8.83
CA TRP A 299 -51.69 -31.19 -9.53
C TRP A 299 -52.00 -32.41 -8.65
N ARG A 300 -51.03 -32.86 -7.83
CA ARG A 300 -51.27 -33.92 -6.84
C ARG A 300 -52.26 -33.54 -5.74
N ARG A 301 -52.44 -32.25 -5.44
CA ARG A 301 -53.42 -31.77 -4.44
C ARG A 301 -54.84 -31.64 -4.98
N GLN A 302 -55.00 -31.52 -6.30
CA GLN A 302 -56.33 -31.43 -6.95
C GLN A 302 -56.94 -32.80 -7.28
N VAL A 303 -56.15 -33.88 -7.26
CA VAL A 303 -56.58 -35.26 -7.57
C VAL A 303 -56.86 -36.07 -6.30
N ARG A 304 -57.02 -35.40 -5.14
CA ARG A 304 -57.57 -35.95 -3.89
C ARG A 304 -58.83 -35.20 -3.53
#